data_AF-A0A2T6E4L6-F1
#
_entry.id   AF-A0A2T6E4L6-F1
#
_cell.length_a   1.000
_cell.length_b   1.000
_cell.length_c   1.000
_cell.angle_alpha   90.00
_cell.angle_beta   90.00
_cell.angle_gamma   90.00
#
_symmetry.space_group_name_H-M   'P 1'
#
loop_
_entity.id
_entity.type
_entity.pdbx_description
1 polymer ?
#
loop_
_entity_poly.entity_id
_entity_poly.type
_entity_poly.pdbx_seq_one_letter_code
_entity_poly.pdbx_strand_id
1 'polypeptide(L)'
;MMLFCRYLPLKPSLVIVLASAVLVGCDPVQPETLIDNNPVTPSPSAQNVMAAGSLVINEVGSSYYSNTMRWFELYNPGGTAVDLSDYQLRSLAYDGASTVTTSLTFSLPSTTVNAGQYLIVRAQSLSSPAVDTSRVVHLEQGGWYPYWDSKGYLELLDTSSGSTVDFVTFDTLYSPTDAAAWSGGAALTLVSSTSSFGQSIGRNGTSGDTNSGSDWSHSTWATIGGPNDVLCNTDADGDLIPDCNEQSGTTFAGMPLYEWGARSGQPDIFIEVDYMNSSDEGIIPRQEALQSVVDAFAARGIGVHFDVGDLFDNASGTDPAQMDLGGGGQVPFATGITIGSGAGVADLYDYKRDYMAYSRLPIFHYMLFANSQLSTGAAGSSGLAELVGNDILITLGNWGLNSATTADLNVLINYQAGTVMHELGHNLGLRHGGDENTNDKPNYLSVMNYLYQLNGLPEIGNDEGDRFYYSNSYHARNATCYSGLNQGPDESYTAFRLDYSNGSAIDLNVASLNENLGLGETGSDNVDFNCNGDGTQTGVNVGSGTWSDHDDWSNLQLDFGGYDLLSNQGISLRSIQQRQSENLLRLPDPVGNDRSPVAEETARLAESLPSAYFLRQQQRASQP
;
A
#
# COMPACT_ATOMS: atom_id res chain seq x y z
N MET A 1 -39.24 -37.86 40.92
CA MET A 1 -40.02 -38.96 40.30
C MET A 1 -39.23 -39.40 39.07
N MET A 2 -38.26 -40.31 39.26
CA MET A 2 -38.29 -41.72 38.78
C MET A 2 -38.29 -41.80 37.23
N LEU A 3 -37.37 -42.47 36.51
CA LEU A 3 -36.43 -43.57 36.79
C LEU A 3 -35.32 -43.54 35.69
N PHE A 4 -34.02 -43.48 36.03
CA PHE A 4 -32.99 -44.55 35.99
C PHE A 4 -32.53 -45.11 34.62
N CYS A 5 -31.22 -45.03 34.36
CA CYS A 5 -30.36 -46.22 34.30
C CYS A 5 -28.93 -45.90 34.79
N ARG A 6 -28.43 -46.71 35.74
CA ARG A 6 -27.07 -46.71 36.34
C ARG A 6 -26.22 -47.78 35.65
N TYR A 7 -24.88 -47.64 35.66
CA TYR A 7 -23.94 -48.59 36.29
C TYR A 7 -22.53 -47.95 36.41
N LEU A 8 -21.93 -48.04 37.61
CA LEU A 8 -20.57 -47.64 38.02
C LEU A 8 -19.54 -48.80 37.83
N PRO A 9 -18.33 -48.80 38.45
CA PRO A 9 -17.08 -48.08 38.12
C PRO A 9 -15.86 -49.06 38.11
N LEU A 10 -14.61 -48.57 37.99
CA LEU A 10 -13.41 -49.14 38.65
C LEU A 10 -12.19 -48.19 38.55
N LYS A 11 -11.67 -47.80 39.72
CA LYS A 11 -10.30 -47.30 40.02
C LYS A 11 -9.64 -48.41 40.89
N PRO A 12 -8.29 -48.58 40.96
CA PRO A 12 -7.37 -47.69 41.69
C PRO A 12 -5.97 -47.58 40.99
N SER A 13 -5.07 -46.65 41.29
CA SER A 13 -4.38 -46.49 42.58
C SER A 13 -3.64 -45.15 42.70
N LEU A 14 -3.48 -44.79 43.96
CA LEU A 14 -2.94 -43.58 44.57
C LEU A 14 -1.49 -43.82 45.00
N VAL A 15 -0.58 -42.87 44.79
CA VAL A 15 0.53 -42.59 45.74
C VAL A 15 0.71 -41.07 45.86
N ILE A 16 0.58 -40.60 47.10
CA ILE A 16 0.74 -39.24 47.62
C ILE A 16 2.24 -38.96 47.86
N VAL A 17 2.67 -37.69 47.85
CA VAL A 17 3.38 -37.04 48.99
C VAL A 17 3.86 -35.61 48.68
N LEU A 18 3.30 -34.70 49.49
CA LEU A 18 3.79 -33.45 50.11
C LEU A 18 4.14 -32.21 49.26
N ALA A 19 3.41 -31.15 49.61
CA ALA A 19 3.62 -29.75 49.30
C ALA A 19 4.84 -29.14 50.01
N SER A 20 5.44 -28.15 49.34
CA SER A 20 6.17 -27.04 49.96
C SER A 20 5.80 -25.77 49.22
N ALA A 21 5.17 -24.83 49.93
CA ALA A 21 4.93 -23.47 49.45
C ALA A 21 6.24 -22.67 49.48
N VAL A 22 6.53 -21.92 48.42
CA VAL A 22 7.53 -20.85 48.42
C VAL A 22 6.94 -19.62 47.74
N LEU A 23 7.28 -18.47 48.33
CA LEU A 23 6.73 -17.13 48.19
C LEU A 23 6.67 -16.61 46.75
N VAL A 24 5.61 -15.84 46.50
CA VAL A 24 5.47 -14.88 45.40
C VAL A 24 6.57 -13.81 45.53
N GLY A 25 7.50 -13.81 44.57
CA GLY A 25 8.39 -12.68 44.31
C GLY A 25 7.87 -11.92 43.09
N CYS A 26 7.72 -10.60 43.21
CA CYS A 26 7.63 -9.71 42.06
C CYS A 26 8.88 -9.88 41.20
N ASP A 27 8.69 -10.17 39.90
CA ASP A 27 9.69 -9.88 38.88
C ASP A 27 9.09 -8.97 37.81
N PRO A 28 9.91 -8.07 37.24
CA PRO A 28 9.47 -6.98 36.36
C PRO A 28 9.04 -7.48 34.99
N VAL A 29 8.04 -6.79 34.44
CA VAL A 29 7.55 -6.86 33.06
C VAL A 29 8.71 -7.00 32.08
N GLN A 30 8.79 -8.16 31.41
CA GLN A 30 9.60 -8.34 30.21
C GLN A 30 8.91 -7.57 29.06
N PRO A 31 9.67 -6.92 28.16
CA PRO A 31 9.08 -6.30 26.98
C PRO A 31 8.47 -7.40 26.10
N GLU A 32 7.23 -7.18 25.68
CA GLU A 32 6.51 -8.03 24.74
C GLU A 32 7.33 -8.19 23.45
N THR A 33 7.45 -9.44 23.02
CA THR A 33 8.06 -9.84 21.76
C THR A 33 7.29 -9.22 20.60
N LEU A 34 8.01 -8.55 19.70
CA LEU A 34 7.53 -8.19 18.37
C LEU A 34 6.83 -9.41 17.74
N ILE A 35 5.58 -9.23 17.33
CA ILE A 35 4.90 -10.19 16.46
C ILE A 35 5.62 -10.10 15.11
N ASP A 36 6.22 -11.21 14.70
CA ASP A 36 6.83 -11.38 13.40
C ASP A 36 5.70 -11.72 12.42
N ASN A 37 5.25 -10.74 11.64
CA ASN A 37 4.22 -10.86 10.58
C ASN A 37 4.77 -11.65 9.37
N ASN A 38 5.39 -12.80 9.61
CA ASN A 38 5.86 -13.66 8.53
C ASN A 38 4.66 -14.34 7.86
N PRO A 39 4.53 -14.23 6.52
CA PRO A 39 3.56 -15.05 5.80
C PRO A 39 3.86 -16.53 6.06
N VAL A 40 2.80 -17.30 6.28
CA VAL A 40 2.87 -18.76 6.41
C VAL A 40 3.50 -19.32 5.13
N THR A 41 4.74 -19.76 5.23
CA THR A 41 5.45 -20.42 4.12
C THR A 41 4.73 -21.71 3.73
N PRO A 42 4.44 -21.95 2.44
CA PRO A 42 3.90 -23.23 2.00
C PRO A 42 4.94 -24.33 2.25
N SER A 43 4.49 -25.46 2.80
CA SER A 43 5.35 -26.62 3.05
C SER A 43 5.99 -27.15 1.76
N PRO A 44 7.29 -27.44 1.73
CA PRO A 44 7.97 -27.87 0.52
C PRO A 44 7.51 -29.27 0.09
N SER A 45 6.97 -29.38 -1.12
CA SER A 45 6.84 -30.67 -1.81
C SER A 45 8.22 -31.16 -2.24
N ALA A 46 8.56 -32.40 -1.90
CA ALA A 46 9.85 -33.01 -2.16
C ALA A 46 10.22 -33.05 -3.67
N GLN A 47 11.41 -32.56 -4.03
CA GLN A 47 12.49 -33.30 -4.73
C GLN A 47 13.47 -32.39 -5.51
N ASN A 48 14.68 -32.16 -4.96
CA ASN A 48 15.99 -32.55 -5.51
C ASN A 48 17.07 -32.11 -4.51
N VAL A 49 17.95 -33.03 -4.13
CA VAL A 49 18.98 -32.80 -3.09
C VAL A 49 20.11 -31.95 -3.69
N MET A 50 19.94 -30.63 -3.65
CA MET A 50 21.05 -29.66 -3.69
C MET A 50 21.93 -29.91 -2.46
N ALA A 51 23.24 -29.66 -2.57
CA ALA A 51 24.16 -29.81 -1.45
C ALA A 51 23.66 -28.99 -0.24
N ALA A 52 23.74 -29.57 0.95
CA ALA A 52 23.28 -28.92 2.17
C ALA A 52 23.97 -27.56 2.36
N GLY A 53 23.22 -26.45 2.27
CA GLY A 53 23.66 -25.11 2.70
C GLY A 53 24.12 -24.12 1.62
N SER A 54 23.82 -24.31 0.33
CA SER A 54 24.19 -23.31 -0.69
C SER A 54 23.03 -22.35 -1.02
N LEU A 55 23.25 -21.05 -0.82
CA LEU A 55 22.41 -19.99 -1.39
C LEU A 55 22.45 -20.05 -2.92
N VAL A 56 21.35 -19.66 -3.56
CA VAL A 56 21.28 -19.51 -5.02
C VAL A 56 20.87 -18.09 -5.38
N ILE A 57 21.37 -17.59 -6.50
CA ILE A 57 20.90 -16.36 -7.15
C ILE A 57 19.59 -16.72 -7.85
N ASN A 58 18.48 -16.20 -7.35
CA ASN A 58 17.14 -16.58 -7.79
C ASN A 58 16.61 -15.68 -8.92
N GLU A 59 16.84 -14.37 -8.80
CA GLU A 59 16.31 -13.37 -9.73
C GLU A 59 17.30 -12.21 -9.87
N VAL A 60 17.39 -11.62 -11.06
CA VAL A 60 18.23 -10.46 -11.35
C VAL A 60 17.39 -9.39 -12.02
N GLY A 61 17.30 -8.22 -11.39
CA GLY A 61 16.55 -7.08 -11.90
C GLY A 61 17.19 -6.46 -13.13
N SER A 62 16.35 -6.08 -14.09
CA SER A 62 16.74 -5.29 -15.25
C SER A 62 17.19 -3.89 -14.84
N SER A 63 18.10 -3.31 -15.61
CA SER A 63 18.67 -1.99 -15.29
C SER A 63 19.13 -1.28 -16.56
N TYR A 64 18.79 0.01 -16.64
CA TYR A 64 19.16 0.86 -17.78
C TYR A 64 20.09 2.00 -17.39
N TYR A 65 19.77 2.77 -16.36
CA TYR A 65 20.62 3.88 -15.94
C TYR A 65 21.80 3.41 -15.09
N SER A 66 22.94 4.09 -15.22
CA SER A 66 24.15 3.71 -14.49
C SER A 66 24.05 3.93 -12.98
N ASN A 67 23.20 4.87 -12.56
CA ASN A 67 22.94 5.23 -11.17
C ASN A 67 21.73 4.52 -10.53
N THR A 68 21.11 3.57 -11.23
CA THR A 68 20.06 2.72 -10.64
C THR A 68 20.65 1.84 -9.53
N MET A 69 19.96 1.76 -8.39
CA MET A 69 20.25 0.84 -7.29
C MET A 69 19.83 -0.58 -7.68
N ARG A 70 20.67 -1.17 -8.52
CA ARG A 70 20.56 -2.54 -9.05
C ARG A 70 20.30 -3.57 -7.97
N TRP A 71 19.41 -4.52 -8.22
CA TRP A 71 19.06 -5.55 -7.25
C TRP A 71 19.08 -6.95 -7.87
N PHE A 72 19.43 -7.93 -7.04
CA PHE A 72 19.24 -9.34 -7.31
C PHE A 72 18.72 -10.02 -6.05
N GLU A 73 18.14 -11.19 -6.22
CA GLU A 73 17.57 -11.95 -5.12
C GLU A 73 18.38 -13.21 -4.86
N LEU A 74 18.54 -13.51 -3.58
CA LEU A 74 19.06 -14.76 -3.08
C LEU A 74 17.94 -15.60 -2.48
N TYR A 75 18.01 -16.91 -2.71
CA TYR A 75 17.12 -17.88 -2.10
C TYR A 75 17.95 -18.93 -1.33
N ASN A 76 17.47 -19.32 -0.15
CA ASN A 76 18.05 -20.43 0.61
C ASN A 76 17.21 -21.71 0.44
N PRO A 77 17.53 -22.59 -0.54
CA PRO A 77 16.85 -23.88 -0.70
C PRO A 77 17.28 -24.91 0.36
N GLY A 78 18.27 -24.59 1.19
CA GLY A 78 18.82 -25.49 2.21
C GLY A 78 17.85 -25.71 3.37
N GLY A 79 18.02 -26.82 4.09
CA GLY A 79 17.21 -27.14 5.26
C GLY A 79 17.63 -26.41 6.55
N THR A 80 18.59 -25.48 6.49
CA THR A 80 19.13 -24.74 7.64
C THR A 80 19.39 -23.28 7.28
N ALA A 81 19.33 -22.40 8.27
CA ALA A 81 19.73 -21.00 8.09
C ALA A 81 21.23 -20.87 7.78
N VAL A 82 21.58 -19.83 7.04
CA VAL A 82 22.97 -19.45 6.69
C VAL A 82 23.21 -17.98 7.07
N ASP A 83 24.47 -17.60 7.32
CA ASP A 83 24.86 -16.20 7.49
C ASP A 83 25.38 -15.66 6.15
N LEU A 84 24.82 -14.55 5.69
CA LEU A 84 25.20 -13.95 4.42
C LEU A 84 26.67 -13.50 4.38
N SER A 85 27.28 -13.20 5.53
CA SER A 85 28.71 -12.84 5.61
C SER A 85 29.66 -14.01 5.32
N ASP A 86 29.15 -15.25 5.28
CA ASP A 86 29.90 -16.41 4.80
C ASP A 86 30.09 -16.39 3.27
N TYR A 87 29.48 -15.42 2.57
CA TYR A 87 29.53 -15.27 1.13
C TYR A 87 30.01 -13.89 0.67
N GLN A 88 30.46 -13.81 -0.58
CA GLN A 88 30.85 -12.57 -1.26
C GLN A 88 30.28 -12.53 -2.67
N LEU A 89 29.97 -11.34 -3.18
CA LEU A 89 29.52 -11.15 -4.55
C LEU A 89 30.69 -10.71 -5.43
N ARG A 90 30.94 -11.39 -6.55
CA ARG A 90 31.79 -10.88 -7.63
C ARG A 90 30.93 -10.48 -8.83
N SER A 91 31.09 -9.24 -9.29
CA SER A 91 30.35 -8.68 -10.43
C SER A 91 31.17 -7.59 -11.13
N LEU A 92 30.61 -6.97 -12.18
CA LEU A 92 31.11 -5.66 -12.63
C LEU A 92 30.83 -4.64 -11.52
N ALA A 93 31.56 -3.52 -11.52
CA ALA A 93 31.32 -2.45 -10.56
C ALA A 93 31.44 -1.06 -11.17
N TYR A 94 30.58 -0.16 -10.72
CA TYR A 94 30.51 1.25 -11.13
C TYR A 94 31.05 2.15 -10.02
N ASP A 95 31.82 3.18 -10.39
CA ASP A 95 32.44 4.12 -9.45
C ASP A 95 31.51 5.25 -8.97
N GLY A 96 30.22 5.21 -9.34
CA GLY A 96 29.28 6.28 -9.06
C GLY A 96 29.38 7.48 -10.02
N ALA A 97 30.32 7.49 -10.95
CA ALA A 97 30.60 8.63 -11.82
C ALA A 97 30.60 8.32 -13.33
N SER A 98 31.51 7.47 -13.81
CA SER A 98 31.64 7.18 -15.25
C SER A 98 32.37 5.89 -15.58
N THR A 99 33.02 5.25 -14.60
CA THR A 99 33.87 4.10 -14.82
C THR A 99 33.16 2.83 -14.39
N VAL A 100 33.20 1.82 -15.26
CA VAL A 100 32.80 0.45 -14.93
C VAL A 100 34.02 -0.46 -15.03
N THR A 101 34.35 -1.15 -13.95
CA THR A 101 35.35 -2.22 -13.94
C THR A 101 34.72 -3.56 -14.33
N THR A 102 35.52 -4.44 -14.92
CA THR A 102 35.07 -5.76 -15.37
C THR A 102 34.92 -6.78 -14.25
N SER A 103 35.47 -6.49 -13.07
CA SER A 103 35.39 -7.36 -11.89
C SER A 103 35.72 -6.60 -10.62
N LEU A 104 34.89 -6.77 -9.60
CA LEU A 104 35.16 -6.41 -8.21
C LEU A 104 34.44 -7.41 -7.30
N THR A 105 35.02 -7.70 -6.14
CA THR A 105 34.39 -8.53 -5.11
C THR A 105 33.87 -7.64 -3.98
N PHE A 106 32.59 -7.81 -3.65
CA PHE A 106 31.85 -7.13 -2.60
C PHE A 106 31.66 -8.07 -1.41
N SER A 107 32.03 -7.60 -0.22
CA SER A 107 31.69 -8.31 1.02
C SER A 107 30.19 -8.17 1.30
N LEU A 108 29.52 -9.26 1.64
CA LEU A 108 28.12 -9.21 2.08
C LEU A 108 28.06 -8.99 3.61
N PRO A 109 27.07 -8.24 4.12
CA PRO A 109 26.93 -8.00 5.55
C PRO A 109 26.47 -9.27 6.30
N SER A 110 26.68 -9.30 7.62
CA SER A 110 26.15 -10.41 8.44
C SER A 110 24.64 -10.26 8.56
N THR A 111 23.92 -11.23 8.02
CA THR A 111 22.45 -11.29 8.01
C THR A 111 22.04 -12.75 7.91
N THR A 112 21.14 -13.19 8.79
CA THR A 112 20.67 -14.58 8.77
C THR A 112 19.62 -14.76 7.68
N VAL A 113 19.85 -15.70 6.77
CA VAL A 113 18.88 -16.13 5.75
C VAL A 113 18.37 -17.52 6.14
N ASN A 114 17.12 -17.58 6.60
CA ASN A 114 16.50 -18.82 7.05
C ASN A 114 16.28 -19.81 5.89
N ALA A 115 16.08 -21.08 6.22
CA ALA A 115 15.68 -22.09 5.25
C ALA A 115 14.36 -21.69 4.55
N GLY A 116 14.34 -21.70 3.22
CA GLY A 116 13.21 -21.28 2.41
C GLY A 116 12.99 -19.76 2.30
N GLN A 117 13.89 -18.95 2.86
CA GLN A 117 13.78 -17.49 2.81
C GLN A 117 14.37 -16.92 1.52
N TYR A 118 13.70 -15.89 1.00
CA TYR A 118 14.20 -15.00 -0.05
C TYR A 118 14.81 -13.74 0.61
N LEU A 119 15.93 -13.27 0.09
CA LEU A 119 16.62 -12.06 0.53
C LEU A 119 17.01 -11.22 -0.68
N ILE A 120 16.68 -9.93 -0.66
CA ILE A 120 17.10 -9.01 -1.72
C ILE A 120 18.47 -8.42 -1.40
N VAL A 121 19.34 -8.40 -2.40
CA VAL A 121 20.64 -7.72 -2.36
C VAL A 121 20.64 -6.59 -3.37
N ARG A 122 20.95 -5.37 -2.93
CA ARG A 122 20.86 -4.16 -3.74
C ARG A 122 22.17 -3.40 -3.75
N ALA A 123 22.47 -2.67 -4.82
CA ALA A 123 23.53 -1.67 -4.82
C ALA A 123 23.13 -0.52 -3.89
N GLN A 124 24.08 -0.02 -3.10
CA GLN A 124 23.83 1.13 -2.23
C GLN A 124 23.53 2.40 -3.04
N SER A 125 22.77 3.31 -2.44
CA SER A 125 22.45 4.62 -3.00
C SER A 125 23.70 5.50 -3.12
N LEU A 126 23.83 6.21 -4.24
CA LEU A 126 24.94 7.13 -4.49
C LEU A 126 24.86 8.42 -3.65
N SER A 127 23.67 8.77 -3.14
CA SER A 127 23.41 10.08 -2.52
C SER A 127 22.97 9.98 -1.06
N SER A 128 22.18 8.96 -0.70
CA SER A 128 21.64 8.79 0.65
C SER A 128 21.66 7.31 1.00
N PRO A 129 22.61 6.85 1.84
CA PRO A 129 22.72 5.45 2.21
C PRO A 129 21.39 4.89 2.72
N ALA A 130 20.92 3.84 2.07
CA ALA A 130 19.80 3.02 2.50
C ALA A 130 20.24 2.09 3.64
N VAL A 131 19.27 1.71 4.46
CA VAL A 131 19.46 0.91 5.67
C VAL A 131 19.16 -0.56 5.37
N ASP A 132 19.99 -1.46 5.88
CA ASP A 132 19.78 -2.89 5.77
C ASP A 132 18.69 -3.37 6.73
N THR A 133 17.96 -4.40 6.30
CA THR A 133 16.94 -5.09 7.10
C THR A 133 17.18 -6.60 7.04
N SER A 134 16.34 -7.39 7.71
CA SER A 134 16.36 -8.85 7.58
C SER A 134 15.93 -9.36 6.19
N ARG A 135 15.42 -8.46 5.32
CA ARG A 135 14.87 -8.78 3.99
C ARG A 135 15.67 -8.15 2.85
N VAL A 136 16.29 -6.99 3.05
CA VAL A 136 17.11 -6.31 2.05
C VAL A 136 18.47 -5.92 2.62
N VAL A 137 19.53 -6.11 1.85
CA VAL A 137 20.88 -5.64 2.18
C VAL A 137 21.48 -4.82 1.04
N HIS A 138 22.33 -3.85 1.37
CA HIS A 138 22.89 -2.89 0.42
C HIS A 138 24.41 -3.01 0.32
N LEU A 139 24.93 -3.03 -0.91
CA LEU A 139 26.34 -3.25 -1.20
C LEU A 139 27.02 -1.99 -1.74
N GLU A 140 28.14 -1.65 -1.10
CA GLU A 140 29.13 -0.67 -1.53
C GLU A 140 30.50 -1.15 -1.06
N GLN A 141 31.55 -0.95 -1.88
CA GLN A 141 32.91 -1.24 -1.46
C GLN A 141 33.93 -0.26 -2.03
N GLY A 142 34.41 0.66 -1.20
CA GLY A 142 35.48 1.59 -1.54
C GLY A 142 35.09 2.61 -2.64
N GLY A 143 33.83 3.05 -2.65
CA GLY A 143 33.22 3.93 -3.64
C GLY A 143 32.70 3.20 -4.88
N TRP A 144 32.67 1.88 -4.87
CA TRP A 144 32.19 1.06 -5.97
C TRP A 144 30.88 0.37 -5.63
N TYR A 145 30.03 0.20 -6.63
CA TYR A 145 28.69 -0.37 -6.53
C TYR A 145 28.52 -1.51 -7.51
N PRO A 146 27.83 -2.62 -7.17
CA PRO A 146 27.56 -3.69 -8.11
C PRO A 146 26.88 -3.17 -9.39
N TYR A 147 27.33 -3.67 -10.55
CA TYR A 147 26.91 -3.15 -11.84
C TYR A 147 26.59 -4.23 -12.85
N TRP A 148 25.58 -3.97 -13.68
CA TRP A 148 25.25 -4.70 -14.90
C TRP A 148 24.27 -3.89 -15.77
N ASP A 149 24.14 -4.24 -17.04
CA ASP A 149 23.07 -3.73 -17.90
C ASP A 149 22.42 -4.90 -18.65
N SER A 150 22.22 -4.78 -19.95
CA SER A 150 21.99 -5.94 -20.83
C SER A 150 23.10 -7.00 -20.75
N LYS A 151 24.28 -6.65 -20.24
CA LYS A 151 25.47 -7.49 -20.13
C LYS A 151 26.05 -7.47 -18.73
N GLY A 152 26.62 -8.60 -18.33
CA GLY A 152 27.20 -8.77 -17.01
C GLY A 152 27.08 -10.19 -16.50
N TYR A 153 27.49 -10.35 -15.25
CA TYR A 153 27.42 -11.58 -14.49
C TYR A 153 27.30 -11.27 -13.01
N LEU A 154 26.79 -12.23 -12.26
CA LEU A 154 26.84 -12.28 -10.81
C LEU A 154 27.45 -13.63 -10.43
N GLU A 155 28.41 -13.60 -9.51
CA GLU A 155 28.98 -14.81 -8.93
C GLU A 155 28.94 -14.71 -7.41
N LEU A 156 28.32 -15.69 -6.78
CA LEU A 156 28.37 -15.85 -5.34
C LEU A 156 29.56 -16.74 -5.00
N LEU A 157 30.43 -16.28 -4.11
CA LEU A 157 31.63 -16.97 -3.66
C LEU A 157 31.51 -17.30 -2.17
N ASP A 158 32.03 -18.45 -1.76
CA ASP A 158 32.22 -18.78 -0.35
C ASP A 158 33.45 -18.05 0.20
N THR A 159 33.29 -17.29 1.29
CA THR A 159 34.36 -16.47 1.87
C THR A 159 35.54 -17.31 2.37
N SER A 160 35.30 -18.56 2.81
CA SER A 160 36.30 -19.40 3.44
C SER A 160 37.22 -20.12 2.44
N SER A 161 36.64 -20.55 1.31
CA SER A 161 37.29 -21.36 0.29
C SER A 161 37.63 -20.56 -0.98
N GLY A 162 36.90 -19.47 -1.23
CA GLY A 162 36.95 -18.71 -2.48
C GLY A 162 36.31 -19.44 -3.66
N SER A 163 35.60 -20.55 -3.42
CA SER A 163 34.93 -21.33 -4.45
C SER A 163 33.60 -20.71 -4.88
N THR A 164 33.21 -20.98 -6.13
CA THR A 164 31.91 -20.57 -6.67
C THR A 164 30.79 -21.34 -5.99
N VAL A 165 29.84 -20.63 -5.40
CA VAL A 165 28.62 -21.16 -4.80
C VAL A 165 27.49 -21.18 -5.83
N ASP A 166 27.29 -20.07 -6.53
CA ASP A 166 26.37 -19.97 -7.66
C ASP A 166 26.89 -18.91 -8.63
N PHE A 167 26.48 -19.02 -9.89
CA PHE A 167 26.90 -18.12 -10.96
C PHE A 167 25.78 -17.93 -11.96
N VAL A 168 25.63 -16.71 -12.44
CA VAL A 168 24.83 -16.42 -13.63
C VAL A 168 25.56 -15.41 -14.50
N THR A 169 25.58 -15.67 -15.81
CA THR A 169 26.04 -14.70 -16.79
C THR A 169 25.01 -14.51 -17.88
N PHE A 170 24.81 -13.27 -18.27
CA PHE A 170 23.95 -12.85 -19.38
C PHE A 170 24.79 -12.21 -20.50
N ASP A 171 26.12 -12.43 -20.44
CA ASP A 171 27.09 -12.16 -21.49
C ASP A 171 28.07 -13.35 -21.63
N THR A 172 28.55 -13.60 -22.84
CA THR A 172 29.51 -14.67 -23.15
C THR A 172 30.95 -14.35 -22.72
N LEU A 173 31.21 -13.13 -22.24
CA LEU A 173 32.56 -12.66 -21.89
C LEU A 173 33.02 -13.07 -20.48
N TYR A 174 32.11 -13.53 -19.63
CA TYR A 174 32.40 -13.80 -18.22
C TYR A 174 32.30 -15.28 -17.90
N SER A 175 33.10 -15.72 -16.93
CA SER A 175 33.15 -17.11 -16.48
C SER A 175 33.33 -17.14 -14.96
N PRO A 176 32.79 -18.17 -14.28
CA PRO A 176 32.98 -18.33 -12.85
C PRO A 176 34.45 -18.62 -12.52
N THR A 177 34.80 -18.41 -11.26
CA THR A 177 36.09 -18.75 -10.66
C THR A 177 36.33 -20.25 -10.78
N ASP A 178 35.32 -21.05 -10.41
CA ASP A 178 35.31 -22.49 -10.62
C ASP A 178 34.60 -22.83 -11.93
N ALA A 179 35.37 -23.17 -12.98
CA ALA A 179 34.83 -23.45 -14.31
C ALA A 179 33.78 -24.58 -14.37
N ALA A 180 33.71 -25.44 -13.35
CA ALA A 180 32.71 -26.50 -13.25
C ALA A 180 31.35 -26.02 -12.71
N ALA A 181 31.29 -24.82 -12.12
CA ALA A 181 30.08 -24.21 -11.57
C ALA A 181 29.21 -23.50 -12.64
N TRP A 182 29.56 -23.64 -13.93
CA TRP A 182 28.69 -23.21 -15.02
C TRP A 182 28.91 -24.07 -16.25
N SER A 183 27.83 -24.47 -16.89
CA SER A 183 27.82 -25.25 -18.11
C SER A 183 26.96 -24.58 -19.19
N GLY A 184 27.43 -24.64 -20.43
CA GLY A 184 26.72 -24.04 -21.57
C GLY A 184 27.05 -22.56 -21.80
N GLY A 185 26.14 -21.87 -22.49
CA GLY A 185 26.27 -20.45 -22.84
C GLY A 185 25.79 -19.52 -21.73
N ALA A 186 25.70 -18.23 -22.05
CA ALA A 186 24.99 -17.28 -21.20
C ALA A 186 23.51 -17.69 -21.02
N ALA A 187 22.90 -17.22 -19.94
CA ALA A 187 21.46 -17.22 -19.72
C ALA A 187 20.76 -16.29 -20.73
N LEU A 188 19.72 -15.59 -20.31
CA LEU A 188 19.01 -14.62 -21.14
C LEU A 188 19.60 -13.22 -20.97
N THR A 189 19.73 -12.48 -22.07
CA THR A 189 20.17 -11.08 -22.05
C THR A 189 19.15 -10.22 -21.34
N LEU A 190 19.52 -9.58 -20.24
CA LEU A 190 18.63 -8.66 -19.52
C LEU A 190 18.10 -7.56 -20.44
N VAL A 191 16.83 -7.21 -20.27
CA VAL A 191 16.26 -6.06 -20.98
C VAL A 191 16.88 -4.80 -20.37
N SER A 192 17.43 -3.93 -21.22
CA SER A 192 18.01 -2.66 -20.79
C SER A 192 17.39 -1.55 -21.61
N SER A 193 16.33 -0.95 -21.09
CA SER A 193 15.62 0.17 -21.73
C SER A 193 14.99 1.08 -20.69
N THR A 194 14.52 2.25 -21.10
CA THR A 194 13.80 3.16 -20.20
C THR A 194 12.47 2.60 -19.68
N SER A 195 12.00 1.47 -20.24
CA SER A 195 10.79 0.76 -19.84
C SER A 195 11.08 -0.63 -19.27
N SER A 196 12.34 -0.95 -18.93
CA SER A 196 12.69 -2.27 -18.37
C SER A 196 12.63 -2.31 -16.84
N PHE A 197 12.09 -1.28 -16.18
CA PHE A 197 11.93 -1.31 -14.74
C PHE A 197 10.83 -2.30 -14.35
N GLY A 198 10.99 -3.01 -13.23
CA GLY A 198 10.11 -4.11 -12.85
C GLY A 198 10.28 -5.40 -13.66
N GLN A 199 11.14 -5.42 -14.69
CA GLN A 199 11.47 -6.63 -15.45
C GLN A 199 12.72 -7.32 -14.89
N SER A 200 12.85 -8.61 -15.15
CA SER A 200 13.97 -9.41 -14.64
C SER A 200 14.31 -10.60 -15.53
N ILE A 201 15.39 -11.30 -15.17
CA ILE A 201 15.52 -12.74 -15.44
C ILE A 201 15.48 -13.46 -14.10
N GLY A 202 14.82 -14.61 -14.06
CA GLY A 202 14.73 -15.42 -12.85
C GLY A 202 14.76 -16.90 -13.15
N ARG A 203 15.17 -17.70 -12.15
CA ARG A 203 14.95 -19.15 -12.16
C ARG A 203 13.44 -19.43 -12.09
N ASN A 204 12.95 -20.56 -12.57
CA ASN A 204 11.52 -20.89 -12.43
C ASN A 204 11.07 -20.96 -10.95
N GLY A 205 9.77 -21.03 -10.67
CA GLY A 205 9.22 -21.03 -9.31
C GLY A 205 9.66 -22.18 -8.37
N THR A 206 10.46 -23.14 -8.85
CA THR A 206 11.12 -24.16 -8.00
C THR A 206 12.57 -23.81 -7.64
N SER A 207 13.08 -22.69 -8.14
CA SER A 207 14.47 -22.22 -8.00
C SER A 207 15.50 -23.29 -8.36
N GLY A 208 15.17 -24.12 -9.37
CA GLY A 208 16.04 -25.21 -9.82
C GLY A 208 17.37 -24.68 -10.38
N ASP A 209 18.45 -25.40 -10.08
CA ASP A 209 19.79 -25.05 -10.54
C ASP A 209 20.52 -26.23 -11.16
N THR A 210 20.70 -26.17 -12.48
CA THR A 210 21.51 -27.09 -13.26
C THR A 210 22.87 -26.49 -13.61
N ASN A 211 23.22 -25.35 -13.01
CA ASN A 211 24.40 -24.53 -13.33
C ASN A 211 24.43 -24.19 -14.83
N SER A 212 23.30 -23.75 -15.40
CA SER A 212 23.26 -23.40 -16.81
C SER A 212 22.23 -22.32 -17.15
N GLY A 213 22.41 -21.69 -18.32
CA GLY A 213 21.51 -20.65 -18.80
C GLY A 213 20.07 -21.12 -19.04
N SER A 214 19.81 -22.43 -19.13
CA SER A 214 18.44 -22.95 -19.31
C SER A 214 17.58 -22.90 -18.06
N ASP A 215 18.16 -22.61 -16.90
CA ASP A 215 17.41 -22.44 -15.66
C ASP A 215 16.61 -21.13 -15.63
N TRP A 216 16.95 -20.18 -16.51
CA TRP A 216 16.52 -18.79 -16.45
C TRP A 216 15.46 -18.46 -17.51
N SER A 217 14.43 -17.73 -17.10
CA SER A 217 13.39 -17.16 -17.96
C SER A 217 13.31 -15.64 -17.79
N HIS A 218 12.83 -14.94 -18.82
CA HIS A 218 12.46 -13.54 -18.69
C HIS A 218 11.18 -13.42 -17.87
N SER A 219 11.15 -12.46 -16.96
CA SER A 219 9.91 -12.01 -16.35
C SER A 219 9.58 -10.58 -16.75
N THR A 220 8.34 -10.37 -17.19
CA THR A 220 7.78 -9.03 -17.39
C THR A 220 7.42 -8.39 -16.05
N TRP A 221 7.06 -9.21 -15.05
CA TRP A 221 6.79 -8.82 -13.68
C TRP A 221 7.75 -9.51 -12.72
N ALA A 222 8.66 -8.75 -12.13
CA ALA A 222 9.53 -9.29 -11.09
C ALA A 222 8.69 -9.75 -9.88
N THR A 223 9.01 -10.93 -9.38
CA THR A 223 8.31 -11.61 -8.27
C THR A 223 9.17 -11.59 -7.03
N ILE A 224 9.45 -10.37 -6.57
CA ILE A 224 10.45 -10.11 -5.53
C ILE A 224 9.99 -10.68 -4.19
N GLY A 225 10.91 -11.22 -3.41
CA GLY A 225 10.62 -11.78 -2.09
C GLY A 225 9.81 -13.07 -2.13
N GLY A 226 9.73 -13.75 -3.28
CA GLY A 226 8.92 -14.95 -3.44
C GLY A 226 9.29 -15.81 -4.66
N PRO A 227 8.55 -16.90 -4.90
CA PRO A 227 8.76 -17.75 -6.07
C PRO A 227 8.53 -17.01 -7.40
N ASN A 228 9.36 -17.30 -8.40
CA ASN A 228 9.17 -16.80 -9.77
C ASN A 228 8.12 -17.62 -10.53
N ASP A 229 6.85 -17.30 -10.30
CA ASP A 229 5.68 -18.09 -10.71
C ASP A 229 4.73 -17.38 -11.70
N VAL A 230 5.09 -16.19 -12.18
CA VAL A 230 4.37 -15.48 -13.25
C VAL A 230 4.76 -16.04 -14.61
N LEU A 231 3.78 -16.61 -15.33
CA LEU A 231 4.01 -17.34 -16.59
C LEU A 231 3.41 -16.66 -17.83
N CYS A 232 2.79 -15.50 -17.67
CA CYS A 232 2.18 -14.72 -18.75
C CYS A 232 2.77 -13.31 -18.83
N ASN A 233 2.34 -12.55 -19.85
CA ASN A 233 2.78 -11.19 -20.14
C ASN A 233 1.59 -10.26 -20.48
N THR A 234 0.36 -10.64 -20.11
CA THR A 234 -0.88 -9.90 -20.40
C THR A 234 -1.54 -9.50 -19.09
N ASP A 235 -2.01 -8.26 -19.06
CA ASP A 235 -2.81 -7.60 -18.02
C ASP A 235 -3.81 -6.75 -18.84
N ALA A 236 -5.04 -7.23 -18.98
CA ALA A 236 -6.01 -6.71 -19.95
C ALA A 236 -6.91 -5.59 -19.39
N ASP A 237 -7.13 -5.59 -18.09
CA ASP A 237 -7.88 -4.59 -17.30
C ASP A 237 -6.98 -3.49 -16.72
N GLY A 238 -5.66 -3.67 -16.74
CA GLY A 238 -4.67 -2.63 -16.49
C GLY A 238 -4.47 -2.30 -15.02
N ASP A 239 -4.62 -3.29 -14.15
CA ASP A 239 -4.53 -3.17 -12.69
C ASP A 239 -3.19 -3.64 -12.11
N LEU A 240 -2.21 -3.95 -12.97
CA LEU A 240 -0.89 -4.49 -12.65
C LEU A 240 -0.85 -5.96 -12.25
N ILE A 241 -1.99 -6.65 -12.23
CA ILE A 241 -2.08 -8.07 -11.99
C ILE A 241 -2.10 -8.79 -13.34
N PRO A 242 -1.18 -9.73 -13.60
CA PRO A 242 -1.23 -10.48 -14.84
C PRO A 242 -2.49 -11.37 -14.90
N ASP A 243 -3.17 -11.42 -16.05
CA ASP A 243 -4.42 -12.19 -16.26
C ASP A 243 -4.31 -13.67 -15.85
N CYS A 244 -3.09 -14.24 -15.90
CA CYS A 244 -2.85 -15.62 -15.50
C CYS A 244 -2.83 -15.80 -13.99
N ASN A 245 -2.45 -14.77 -13.23
CA ASN A 245 -2.39 -14.77 -11.77
C ASN A 245 -3.77 -14.54 -11.12
N GLU A 246 -4.75 -14.15 -11.92
CA GLU A 246 -6.16 -14.06 -11.57
C GLU A 246 -6.93 -15.34 -11.91
N GLN A 247 -6.22 -16.48 -11.99
CA GLN A 247 -6.82 -17.78 -12.23
C GLN A 247 -6.61 -18.70 -11.04
N SER A 248 -7.61 -19.53 -10.74
CA SER A 248 -7.54 -20.45 -9.62
C SER A 248 -6.33 -21.37 -9.68
N GLY A 249 -5.63 -21.51 -8.55
CA GLY A 249 -4.46 -22.36 -8.40
C GLY A 249 -3.17 -21.78 -9.00
N THR A 250 -3.16 -20.49 -9.35
CA THR A 250 -1.96 -19.74 -9.73
C THR A 250 -1.57 -18.77 -8.60
N THR A 251 -0.34 -18.29 -8.61
CA THR A 251 0.18 -17.40 -7.58
C THR A 251 1.08 -16.34 -8.20
N PHE A 252 1.11 -15.15 -7.62
CA PHE A 252 2.08 -14.08 -7.92
C PHE A 252 3.04 -13.96 -6.74
N ALA A 253 4.32 -14.28 -6.92
CA ALA A 253 5.29 -14.35 -5.83
C ALA A 253 4.80 -15.22 -4.65
N GLY A 254 4.09 -16.31 -4.94
CA GLY A 254 3.46 -17.20 -3.96
C GLY A 254 2.12 -16.72 -3.40
N MET A 255 1.64 -15.52 -3.75
CA MET A 255 0.36 -14.99 -3.30
C MET A 255 -0.81 -15.49 -4.16
N PRO A 256 -1.87 -16.09 -3.57
CA PRO A 256 -3.01 -16.63 -4.30
C PRO A 256 -4.08 -15.54 -4.56
N LEU A 257 -3.76 -14.59 -5.44
CA LEU A 257 -4.60 -13.39 -5.68
C LEU A 257 -6.03 -13.74 -6.12
N TYR A 258 -6.22 -14.80 -6.91
CA TYR A 258 -7.56 -15.26 -7.30
C TYR A 258 -8.40 -15.71 -6.10
N GLU A 259 -7.81 -16.48 -5.19
CA GLU A 259 -8.46 -16.96 -3.97
C GLU A 259 -8.76 -15.80 -3.00
N TRP A 260 -8.02 -14.70 -3.09
CA TRP A 260 -8.29 -13.46 -2.38
C TRP A 260 -9.38 -12.59 -3.02
N GLY A 261 -9.63 -12.75 -4.32
CA GLY A 261 -10.76 -12.11 -4.96
C GLY A 261 -10.52 -11.63 -6.39
N ALA A 262 -9.27 -11.62 -6.87
CA ALA A 262 -8.93 -11.06 -8.18
C ALA A 262 -9.60 -11.80 -9.35
N ARG A 263 -10.04 -11.10 -10.41
CA ARG A 263 -10.80 -11.66 -11.53
C ARG A 263 -10.41 -11.03 -12.87
N SER A 264 -9.84 -11.85 -13.75
CA SER A 264 -9.53 -11.41 -15.11
C SER A 264 -10.68 -10.72 -15.84
N GLY A 265 -10.39 -9.51 -16.33
CA GLY A 265 -11.33 -8.60 -16.99
C GLY A 265 -12.10 -7.70 -16.03
N GLN A 266 -11.72 -7.67 -14.75
CA GLN A 266 -12.23 -6.80 -13.71
C GLN A 266 -11.01 -6.22 -12.99
N PRO A 267 -10.78 -4.90 -13.04
CA PRO A 267 -9.66 -4.33 -12.32
C PRO A 267 -9.80 -4.54 -10.81
N ASP A 268 -8.70 -4.91 -10.16
CA ASP A 268 -8.62 -5.24 -8.75
C ASP A 268 -7.51 -4.44 -8.04
N ILE A 269 -7.84 -3.87 -6.87
CA ILE A 269 -6.95 -3.05 -6.07
C ILE A 269 -6.71 -3.75 -4.73
N PHE A 270 -5.47 -4.12 -4.46
CA PHE A 270 -5.06 -4.71 -3.19
C PHE A 270 -4.46 -3.65 -2.26
N ILE A 271 -4.88 -3.64 -0.99
CA ILE A 271 -4.45 -2.63 -0.01
C ILE A 271 -4.10 -3.32 1.30
N GLU A 272 -2.84 -3.22 1.72
CA GLU A 272 -2.40 -3.60 3.05
C GLU A 272 -2.65 -2.45 4.02
N VAL A 273 -3.31 -2.74 5.14
CA VAL A 273 -3.73 -1.76 6.13
C VAL A 273 -3.09 -2.06 7.47
N ASP A 274 -2.06 -1.29 7.79
CA ASP A 274 -1.47 -1.24 9.12
C ASP A 274 -2.16 -0.19 9.99
N TYR A 275 -2.10 -0.38 11.31
CA TYR A 275 -2.67 0.56 12.27
C TYR A 275 -1.82 0.68 13.53
N MET A 276 -1.65 1.91 14.03
CA MET A 276 -0.84 2.15 15.22
C MET A 276 -1.49 1.58 16.49
N ASN A 277 -0.67 0.99 17.36
CA ASN A 277 -1.11 0.52 18.67
C ASN A 277 -1.65 1.67 19.53
N SER A 278 -2.97 1.76 19.66
CA SER A 278 -3.67 2.81 20.40
C SER A 278 -5.04 2.32 20.86
N SER A 279 -5.64 3.03 21.82
CA SER A 279 -7.05 2.87 22.18
C SER A 279 -7.96 3.96 21.59
N ASP A 280 -7.40 4.87 20.79
CA ASP A 280 -8.19 5.85 20.04
C ASP A 280 -8.89 5.18 18.86
N GLU A 281 -10.21 5.12 18.90
CA GLU A 281 -11.02 4.49 17.85
C GLU A 281 -10.85 5.15 16.47
N GLY A 282 -10.42 6.42 16.41
CA GLY A 282 -10.13 7.10 15.15
C GLY A 282 -9.00 6.45 14.35
N ILE A 283 -8.07 5.75 15.01
CA ILE A 283 -6.89 5.14 14.36
C ILE A 283 -6.94 3.60 14.36
N ILE A 284 -8.10 3.04 14.69
CA ILE A 284 -8.38 1.61 14.57
C ILE A 284 -9.36 1.45 13.39
N PRO A 285 -8.97 0.77 12.29
CA PRO A 285 -9.84 0.57 11.14
C PRO A 285 -11.18 -0.06 11.52
N ARG A 286 -12.27 0.46 10.95
CA ARG A 286 -13.61 -0.12 11.07
C ARG A 286 -13.95 -0.94 9.83
N GLN A 287 -14.40 -2.18 10.03
CA GLN A 287 -14.84 -3.04 8.93
C GLN A 287 -15.96 -2.39 8.12
N GLU A 288 -16.88 -1.68 8.78
CA GLU A 288 -17.97 -0.96 8.11
C GLU A 288 -17.47 0.17 7.21
N ALA A 289 -16.40 0.85 7.60
CA ALA A 289 -15.83 1.95 6.83
C ALA A 289 -15.13 1.44 5.57
N LEU A 290 -14.30 0.40 5.71
CA LEU A 290 -13.62 -0.25 4.60
C LEU A 290 -14.63 -0.89 3.62
N GLN A 291 -15.68 -1.53 4.14
CA GLN A 291 -16.73 -2.11 3.30
C GLN A 291 -17.48 -1.06 2.47
N SER A 292 -17.75 0.13 3.02
CA SER A 292 -18.36 1.22 2.25
C SER A 292 -17.52 1.63 1.04
N VAL A 293 -16.19 1.58 1.15
CA VAL A 293 -15.26 1.83 0.03
C VAL A 293 -15.32 0.68 -0.97
N VAL A 294 -15.27 -0.57 -0.51
CA VAL A 294 -15.43 -1.76 -1.37
C VAL A 294 -16.72 -1.68 -2.18
N ASP A 295 -17.84 -1.35 -1.53
CA ASP A 295 -19.15 -1.26 -2.17
C ASP A 295 -19.20 -0.15 -3.24
N ALA A 296 -18.56 1.00 -2.98
CA ALA A 296 -18.50 2.11 -3.93
C ALA A 296 -17.75 1.74 -5.22
N PHE A 297 -16.58 1.09 -5.10
CA PHE A 297 -15.82 0.61 -6.25
C PHE A 297 -16.48 -0.58 -6.96
N ALA A 298 -17.08 -1.50 -6.21
CA ALA A 298 -17.79 -2.65 -6.77
C ALA A 298 -18.98 -2.22 -7.63
N ALA A 299 -19.66 -1.12 -7.28
CA ALA A 299 -20.72 -0.52 -8.10
C ALA A 299 -20.22 -0.05 -9.48
N ARG A 300 -18.91 0.14 -9.63
CA ARG A 300 -18.22 0.53 -10.88
C ARG A 300 -17.48 -0.64 -11.54
N GLY A 301 -17.62 -1.85 -11.01
CA GLY A 301 -16.98 -3.05 -11.54
C GLY A 301 -15.47 -3.11 -11.26
N ILE A 302 -15.02 -2.47 -10.17
CA ILE A 302 -13.64 -2.54 -9.68
C ILE A 302 -13.67 -3.29 -8.34
N GLY A 303 -12.82 -4.29 -8.16
CA GLY A 303 -12.66 -4.98 -6.89
C GLY A 303 -11.65 -4.25 -5.99
N VAL A 304 -11.97 -4.10 -4.71
CA VAL A 304 -11.03 -3.59 -3.71
C VAL A 304 -10.90 -4.62 -2.62
N HIS A 305 -9.66 -5.00 -2.31
CA HIS A 305 -9.30 -6.06 -1.39
C HIS A 305 -8.42 -5.50 -0.28
N PHE A 306 -9.03 -5.22 0.87
CA PHE A 306 -8.32 -4.78 2.07
C PHE A 306 -7.73 -5.97 2.83
N ASP A 307 -6.55 -5.77 3.40
CA ASP A 307 -5.87 -6.68 4.30
C ASP A 307 -5.49 -5.96 5.61
N VAL A 308 -6.24 -6.19 6.68
CA VAL A 308 -6.01 -5.63 8.03
C VAL A 308 -5.37 -6.67 8.98
N GLY A 309 -4.98 -7.83 8.46
CA GLY A 309 -4.58 -9.00 9.22
C GLY A 309 -5.66 -9.45 10.22
N ASP A 310 -5.22 -9.99 11.35
CA ASP A 310 -6.08 -10.59 12.38
C ASP A 310 -7.05 -9.60 13.09
N LEU A 311 -7.16 -8.33 12.68
CA LEU A 311 -7.93 -7.30 13.41
C LEU A 311 -9.41 -7.67 13.56
N PHE A 312 -10.06 -8.19 12.52
CA PHE A 312 -11.50 -8.45 12.53
C PHE A 312 -11.87 -9.88 12.94
N ASP A 313 -11.02 -10.86 12.65
CA ASP A 313 -11.29 -12.27 12.93
C ASP A 313 -10.58 -12.81 14.19
N ASN A 314 -9.51 -12.12 14.65
CA ASN A 314 -8.63 -12.52 15.74
C ASN A 314 -8.08 -13.94 15.58
N ALA A 315 -7.79 -14.34 14.34
CA ALA A 315 -7.29 -15.68 14.03
C ALA A 315 -6.06 -15.60 13.12
N SER A 316 -5.07 -16.45 13.39
CA SER A 316 -3.93 -16.60 12.49
C SER A 316 -4.37 -17.24 11.18
N GLY A 317 -3.89 -16.74 10.05
CA GLY A 317 -4.10 -17.38 8.76
C GLY A 317 -4.43 -16.37 7.70
N THR A 318 -5.38 -16.73 6.84
CA THR A 318 -6.03 -15.80 5.91
C THR A 318 -7.54 -16.08 5.92
N ASP A 319 -8.35 -15.03 6.00
CA ASP A 319 -9.79 -15.05 5.77
C ASP A 319 -10.19 -13.81 4.95
N PRO A 320 -10.22 -13.92 3.60
CA PRO A 320 -10.58 -12.80 2.74
C PRO A 320 -11.98 -12.21 3.03
N ALA A 321 -12.89 -13.00 3.61
CA ALA A 321 -14.21 -12.49 3.99
C ALA A 321 -14.18 -11.59 5.24
N GLN A 322 -13.07 -11.62 5.99
CA GLN A 322 -12.79 -10.75 7.13
C GLN A 322 -11.68 -9.73 6.84
N MET A 323 -11.35 -9.49 5.56
CA MET A 323 -10.27 -8.58 5.17
C MET A 323 -8.92 -9.01 5.75
N ASP A 324 -8.65 -10.31 5.78
CA ASP A 324 -7.35 -10.86 6.18
C ASP A 324 -6.75 -11.68 5.03
N LEU A 325 -5.68 -11.15 4.43
CA LEU A 325 -4.93 -11.77 3.35
C LEU A 325 -3.51 -12.18 3.81
N GLY A 326 -3.25 -12.16 5.13
CA GLY A 326 -2.01 -12.63 5.75
C GLY A 326 -0.89 -11.58 5.83
N GLY A 327 -1.20 -10.32 5.55
CA GLY A 327 -0.38 -9.14 5.85
C GLY A 327 -1.12 -8.18 6.79
N GLY A 328 -0.70 -6.92 6.84
CA GLY A 328 -1.36 -5.91 7.67
C GLY A 328 -1.24 -6.18 9.19
N GLY A 329 -1.64 -5.21 9.99
CA GLY A 329 -1.77 -5.41 11.44
C GLY A 329 -1.34 -4.24 12.30
N GLN A 330 -1.17 -4.54 13.60
CA GLN A 330 -0.83 -3.54 14.59
C GLN A 330 0.67 -3.22 14.55
N VAL A 331 1.01 -1.94 14.36
CA VAL A 331 2.38 -1.43 14.35
C VAL A 331 2.67 -0.50 15.54
N PRO A 332 3.95 -0.22 15.87
CA PRO A 332 4.30 0.69 16.94
C PRO A 332 3.69 2.09 16.78
N PHE A 333 3.33 2.71 17.91
CA PHE A 333 2.75 4.04 17.92
C PHE A 333 3.82 5.13 17.69
N ALA A 334 3.50 6.10 16.84
CA ALA A 334 4.21 7.38 16.77
C ALA A 334 3.25 8.56 16.99
N THR A 335 3.70 9.54 17.78
CA THR A 335 2.91 10.73 18.10
C THR A 335 2.54 11.54 16.87
N GLY A 336 3.48 11.72 15.95
CA GLY A 336 3.27 12.41 14.68
C GLY A 336 3.99 11.69 13.55
N ILE A 337 3.45 11.76 12.33
CA ILE A 337 3.95 11.06 11.14
C ILE A 337 3.68 11.87 9.87
N THR A 338 4.48 11.71 8.82
CA THR A 338 4.21 12.26 7.50
C THR A 338 4.66 11.28 6.43
N ILE A 339 4.32 11.55 5.17
CA ILE A 339 4.94 10.88 4.02
C ILE A 339 6.25 11.61 3.70
N GLY A 340 7.39 10.94 3.82
CA GLY A 340 8.72 11.52 3.65
C GLY A 340 9.31 12.15 4.91
N SER A 341 10.44 12.85 4.76
CA SER A 341 11.17 13.37 5.92
C SER A 341 10.52 14.62 6.53
N GLY A 342 10.03 14.51 7.77
CA GLY A 342 9.51 15.63 8.57
C GLY A 342 10.26 15.82 9.89
N ALA A 343 10.44 17.07 10.32
CA ALA A 343 11.16 17.35 11.57
C ALA A 343 10.32 16.93 12.80
N GLY A 344 10.80 15.94 13.55
CA GLY A 344 10.19 15.50 14.81
C GLY A 344 8.94 14.64 14.65
N VAL A 345 8.75 14.03 13.47
CA VAL A 345 7.68 13.08 13.16
C VAL A 345 8.30 11.82 12.53
N ALA A 346 7.57 10.71 12.58
CA ALA A 346 7.94 9.49 11.86
C ALA A 346 7.69 9.62 10.34
N ASP A 347 8.20 8.68 9.56
CA ASP A 347 8.05 8.61 8.10
C ASP A 347 7.26 7.34 7.72
N LEU A 348 6.22 7.48 6.91
CA LEU A 348 5.42 6.36 6.39
C LEU A 348 6.31 5.32 5.66
N TYR A 349 7.33 5.76 4.93
CA TYR A 349 8.20 4.85 4.19
C TYR A 349 9.01 3.91 5.11
N ASP A 350 9.30 4.34 6.35
CA ASP A 350 9.97 3.48 7.33
C ASP A 350 9.03 2.36 7.79
N TYR A 351 7.74 2.66 7.99
CA TYR A 351 6.75 1.65 8.35
C TYR A 351 6.53 0.64 7.22
N LYS A 352 6.31 1.12 5.99
CA LYS A 352 6.17 0.24 4.82
C LYS A 352 7.36 -0.71 4.69
N ARG A 353 8.59 -0.18 4.79
CA ARG A 353 9.82 -0.99 4.75
C ARG A 353 9.85 -2.07 5.83
N ASP A 354 9.45 -1.72 7.05
CA ASP A 354 9.61 -2.59 8.23
C ASP A 354 8.48 -3.61 8.37
N TYR A 355 7.27 -3.29 7.91
CA TYR A 355 6.06 -4.10 8.14
C TYR A 355 5.47 -4.74 6.87
N MET A 356 5.72 -4.20 5.68
CA MET A 356 5.22 -4.78 4.42
C MET A 356 6.18 -5.85 3.86
N ALA A 357 5.65 -6.96 3.36
CA ALA A 357 6.45 -7.95 2.65
C ALA A 357 6.85 -7.47 1.25
N TYR A 358 8.10 -7.71 0.84
CA TYR A 358 8.60 -7.31 -0.47
C TYR A 358 7.83 -7.95 -1.64
N SER A 359 7.24 -9.14 -1.44
CA SER A 359 6.36 -9.80 -2.41
C SER A 359 5.08 -9.05 -2.70
N ARG A 360 4.69 -8.13 -1.82
CA ARG A 360 3.46 -7.36 -1.93
C ARG A 360 3.67 -6.03 -2.65
N LEU A 361 4.89 -5.49 -2.64
CA LEU A 361 5.22 -4.20 -3.25
C LEU A 361 4.76 -4.04 -4.72
N PRO A 362 4.81 -5.08 -5.58
CA PRO A 362 4.36 -4.92 -6.96
C PRO A 362 2.84 -4.76 -7.15
N ILE A 363 2.03 -5.20 -6.17
CA ILE A 363 0.57 -5.35 -6.32
C ILE A 363 -0.21 -4.52 -5.29
N PHE A 364 0.33 -4.31 -4.10
CA PHE A 364 -0.40 -3.70 -2.99
C PHE A 364 -0.11 -2.20 -2.85
N HIS A 365 -1.17 -1.44 -2.61
CA HIS A 365 -1.08 -0.17 -1.90
C HIS A 365 -0.80 -0.42 -0.42
N TYR A 366 -0.05 0.48 0.22
CA TYR A 366 0.22 0.47 1.64
C TYR A 366 -0.51 1.62 2.32
N MET A 367 -1.35 1.28 3.29
CA MET A 367 -2.17 2.21 4.06
C MET A 367 -1.83 2.11 5.54
N LEU A 368 -1.61 3.25 6.19
CA LEU A 368 -1.37 3.30 7.63
C LEU A 368 -2.38 4.19 8.33
N PHE A 369 -3.14 3.61 9.26
CA PHE A 369 -3.93 4.33 10.25
C PHE A 369 -3.02 4.80 11.39
N ALA A 370 -2.77 6.10 11.44
CA ALA A 370 -1.83 6.74 12.34
C ALA A 370 -2.46 7.87 13.16
N ASN A 371 -1.71 8.33 14.17
CA ASN A 371 -2.20 9.33 15.11
C ASN A 371 -2.44 10.72 14.49
N SER A 372 -1.40 11.37 13.98
CA SER A 372 -1.50 12.77 13.53
C SER A 372 -0.34 13.13 12.60
N GLN A 373 -0.55 14.14 11.76
CA GLN A 373 0.53 14.77 10.99
C GLN A 373 1.34 15.80 11.78
N LEU A 374 0.83 16.23 12.95
CA LEU A 374 1.47 17.19 13.82
C LEU A 374 2.40 16.48 14.81
N SER A 375 3.60 17.03 15.01
CA SER A 375 4.57 16.51 15.99
C SER A 375 4.08 16.55 17.45
N THR A 376 3.04 17.34 17.74
CA THR A 376 2.38 17.38 19.05
C THR A 376 1.37 16.25 19.25
N GLY A 377 1.00 15.55 18.18
CA GLY A 377 -0.06 14.55 18.19
C GLY A 377 -1.49 15.11 18.18
N ALA A 378 -1.67 16.44 18.17
CA ALA A 378 -2.99 17.06 18.12
C ALA A 378 -3.72 16.72 16.81
N ALA A 379 -5.06 16.73 16.83
CA ALA A 379 -5.86 16.55 15.61
C ALA A 379 -5.42 17.53 14.51
N GLY A 380 -5.28 17.02 13.29
CA GLY A 380 -4.75 17.74 12.13
C GLY A 380 -5.59 17.47 10.87
N SER A 381 -4.92 17.28 9.72
CA SER A 381 -5.57 16.76 8.51
C SER A 381 -6.06 15.33 8.73
N SER A 382 -7.12 14.91 8.03
CA SER A 382 -7.69 13.56 8.15
C SER A 382 -6.83 12.50 7.49
N GLY A 383 -6.11 12.85 6.43
CA GLY A 383 -5.24 11.95 5.70
C GLY A 383 -4.20 12.72 4.87
N LEU A 384 -3.33 11.94 4.24
CA LEU A 384 -2.31 12.37 3.29
C LEU A 384 -1.94 11.17 2.40
N ALA A 385 -1.82 11.37 1.10
CA ALA A 385 -1.41 10.33 0.17
C ALA A 385 -0.46 10.84 -0.91
N GLU A 386 0.23 9.91 -1.56
CA GLU A 386 0.89 10.19 -2.83
C GLU A 386 -0.12 10.46 -3.95
N LEU A 387 0.32 11.20 -4.97
CA LEU A 387 -0.41 11.40 -6.22
C LEU A 387 0.09 10.40 -7.26
N VAL A 388 -0.80 9.52 -7.74
CA VAL A 388 -0.46 8.38 -8.59
C VAL A 388 0.71 7.60 -8.00
N GLY A 389 0.40 6.82 -6.97
CA GLY A 389 1.36 6.12 -6.14
C GLY A 389 0.65 5.04 -5.34
N ASN A 390 1.34 4.52 -4.34
CA ASN A 390 0.85 3.39 -3.57
C ASN A 390 0.82 3.61 -2.06
N ASP A 391 1.14 4.82 -1.60
CA ASP A 391 1.28 5.10 -0.16
C ASP A 391 0.19 6.04 0.37
N ILE A 392 -0.55 5.55 1.39
CA ILE A 392 -1.71 6.21 2.01
C ILE A 392 -1.49 6.34 3.52
N LEU A 393 -1.79 7.52 4.05
CA LEU A 393 -1.80 7.79 5.48
C LEU A 393 -3.17 8.30 5.93
N ILE A 394 -3.77 7.63 6.91
CA ILE A 394 -5.02 8.04 7.57
C ILE A 394 -4.68 8.58 8.96
N THR A 395 -4.93 9.86 9.23
CA THR A 395 -4.52 10.56 10.47
C THR A 395 -5.69 11.14 11.27
N LEU A 396 -6.62 10.27 11.66
CA LEU A 396 -7.82 10.62 12.43
C LEU A 396 -7.64 10.57 13.97
N GLY A 397 -6.41 10.48 14.46
CA GLY A 397 -6.13 10.44 15.90
C GLY A 397 -6.31 11.77 16.62
N ASN A 398 -6.81 11.71 17.85
CA ASN A 398 -7.23 12.83 18.69
C ASN A 398 -8.39 13.67 18.12
N TRP A 399 -9.14 13.17 17.14
CA TRP A 399 -10.36 13.82 16.62
C TRP A 399 -11.58 13.65 17.53
N GLY A 400 -11.49 12.80 18.56
CA GLY A 400 -12.60 12.52 19.48
C GLY A 400 -13.69 11.61 18.90
N LEU A 401 -13.35 10.85 17.85
CA LEU A 401 -14.20 9.82 17.27
C LEU A 401 -14.32 8.64 18.23
N ASN A 402 -15.51 8.08 18.36
CA ASN A 402 -15.79 6.98 19.29
C ASN A 402 -17.11 6.29 18.95
N SER A 403 -17.38 5.14 19.58
CA SER A 403 -18.62 4.37 19.40
C SER A 403 -19.61 4.49 20.56
N ALA A 404 -19.57 5.58 21.34
CA ALA A 404 -20.39 5.72 22.56
C ALA A 404 -21.89 5.85 22.29
N THR A 405 -22.29 6.40 21.14
CA THR A 405 -23.67 6.46 20.67
C THR A 405 -23.76 6.05 19.20
N THR A 406 -24.97 5.76 18.71
CA THR A 406 -25.18 5.43 17.29
C THR A 406 -24.74 6.58 16.37
N ALA A 407 -25.00 7.83 16.75
CA ALA A 407 -24.55 8.98 15.97
C ALA A 407 -23.02 9.10 15.98
N ASP A 408 -22.38 8.90 17.13
CA ASP A 408 -20.91 8.97 17.24
C ASP A 408 -20.24 7.85 16.43
N LEU A 409 -20.80 6.64 16.49
CA LEU A 409 -20.36 5.49 15.69
C LEU A 409 -20.49 5.77 14.19
N ASN A 410 -21.61 6.37 13.75
CA ASN A 410 -21.79 6.75 12.36
C ASN A 410 -20.75 7.78 11.92
N VAL A 411 -20.48 8.81 12.74
CA VAL A 411 -19.43 9.79 12.42
C VAL A 411 -18.07 9.12 12.30
N LEU A 412 -17.73 8.21 13.23
CA LEU A 412 -16.49 7.42 13.16
C LEU A 412 -16.39 6.63 11.86
N ILE A 413 -17.44 5.89 11.48
CA ILE A 413 -17.46 5.07 10.26
C ILE A 413 -17.36 5.95 9.01
N ASN A 414 -18.20 6.99 8.92
CA ASN A 414 -18.31 7.85 7.75
C ASN A 414 -17.04 8.68 7.53
N TYR A 415 -16.40 9.15 8.60
CA TYR A 415 -15.13 9.88 8.49
C TYR A 415 -14.02 8.95 8.02
N GLN A 416 -13.92 7.74 8.58
CA GLN A 416 -12.95 6.76 8.09
C GLN A 416 -13.20 6.41 6.61
N ALA A 417 -14.44 6.12 6.21
CA ALA A 417 -14.76 5.74 4.84
C ALA A 417 -14.46 6.89 3.84
N GLY A 418 -14.89 8.11 4.18
CA GLY A 418 -14.64 9.31 3.38
C GLY A 418 -13.15 9.61 3.23
N THR A 419 -12.38 9.50 4.32
CA THR A 419 -10.92 9.70 4.25
C THR A 419 -10.24 8.60 3.46
N VAL A 420 -10.54 7.32 3.71
CA VAL A 420 -9.94 6.20 2.99
C VAL A 420 -10.16 6.33 1.48
N MET A 421 -11.39 6.59 1.04
CA MET A 421 -11.67 6.73 -0.40
C MET A 421 -11.06 8.00 -1.00
N HIS A 422 -10.97 9.10 -0.24
CA HIS A 422 -10.30 10.32 -0.68
C HIS A 422 -8.80 10.09 -0.93
N GLU A 423 -8.11 9.52 0.06
CA GLU A 423 -6.67 9.29 -0.05
C GLU A 423 -6.35 8.21 -1.10
N LEU A 424 -7.19 7.18 -1.23
CA LEU A 424 -7.07 6.23 -2.35
C LEU A 424 -7.26 6.93 -3.70
N GLY A 425 -8.16 7.92 -3.79
CA GLY A 425 -8.35 8.70 -5.00
C GLY A 425 -7.09 9.45 -5.45
N HIS A 426 -6.28 9.95 -4.51
CA HIS A 426 -4.98 10.52 -4.83
C HIS A 426 -4.00 9.50 -5.42
N ASN A 427 -3.93 8.31 -4.83
CA ASN A 427 -3.15 7.19 -5.40
C ASN A 427 -3.63 6.77 -6.79
N LEU A 428 -4.92 6.96 -7.08
CA LEU A 428 -5.51 6.70 -8.40
C LEU A 428 -5.50 7.93 -9.33
N GLY A 429 -4.78 8.99 -8.94
CA GLY A 429 -4.48 10.15 -9.78
C GLY A 429 -5.49 11.28 -9.78
N LEU A 430 -6.47 11.23 -8.89
CA LEU A 430 -7.42 12.32 -8.69
C LEU A 430 -6.83 13.42 -7.81
N ARG A 431 -7.27 14.65 -8.06
CA ARG A 431 -7.03 15.84 -7.25
C ARG A 431 -8.34 16.36 -6.69
N HIS A 432 -8.28 17.36 -5.82
CA HIS A 432 -9.47 17.85 -5.12
C HIS A 432 -10.57 18.45 -6.01
N GLY A 433 -10.25 18.81 -7.25
CA GLY A 433 -11.19 19.24 -8.28
C GLY A 433 -11.32 18.26 -9.45
N GLY A 434 -10.83 17.03 -9.30
CA GLY A 434 -10.78 15.98 -10.34
C GLY A 434 -9.40 15.92 -10.98
N ASP A 435 -9.18 16.79 -11.96
CA ASP A 435 -7.90 16.94 -12.68
C ASP A 435 -7.07 18.14 -12.19
N GLU A 436 -7.60 18.92 -11.25
CA GLU A 436 -6.99 20.15 -10.72
C GLU A 436 -7.06 20.23 -9.18
N ASN A 437 -6.29 21.14 -8.58
CA ASN A 437 -6.31 21.38 -7.12
C ASN A 437 -7.46 22.29 -6.67
N THR A 438 -8.25 22.85 -7.59
CA THR A 438 -9.36 23.75 -7.21
C THR A 438 -10.46 22.96 -6.51
N ASN A 439 -10.54 23.14 -5.20
CA ASN A 439 -11.49 22.47 -4.33
C ASN A 439 -12.81 23.27 -4.21
N ASP A 440 -13.76 22.75 -3.45
CA ASP A 440 -15.02 23.40 -3.06
C ASP A 440 -16.00 23.73 -4.22
N LYS A 441 -15.81 23.15 -5.41
CA LYS A 441 -16.73 23.32 -6.55
C LYS A 441 -18.08 22.61 -6.28
N PRO A 442 -19.22 23.29 -6.12
CA PRO A 442 -20.47 22.64 -5.69
C PRO A 442 -21.09 21.69 -6.73
N ASN A 443 -20.71 21.78 -8.00
CA ASN A 443 -21.15 20.87 -9.05
C ASN A 443 -20.16 19.72 -9.31
N TYR A 444 -19.03 19.66 -8.60
CA TYR A 444 -18.08 18.55 -8.69
C TYR A 444 -18.35 17.58 -7.53
N LEU A 445 -19.28 16.65 -7.76
CA LEU A 445 -19.81 15.73 -6.75
C LEU A 445 -18.91 14.52 -6.57
N SER A 446 -17.86 14.70 -5.78
CA SER A 446 -16.84 13.68 -5.54
C SER A 446 -16.37 13.74 -4.09
N VAL A 447 -16.05 12.59 -3.50
CA VAL A 447 -15.38 12.54 -2.18
C VAL A 447 -14.02 13.26 -2.20
N MET A 448 -13.42 13.47 -3.37
CA MET A 448 -12.20 14.28 -3.55
C MET A 448 -12.42 15.77 -3.22
N ASN A 449 -13.66 16.24 -3.24
CA ASN A 449 -14.01 17.61 -2.91
C ASN A 449 -14.37 17.72 -1.43
N TYR A 450 -13.75 18.67 -0.72
CA TYR A 450 -13.92 18.82 0.72
C TYR A 450 -15.31 19.32 1.14
N LEU A 451 -16.16 19.79 0.22
CA LEU A 451 -17.58 19.96 0.52
C LEU A 451 -18.22 18.63 0.94
N TYR A 452 -17.77 17.51 0.35
CA TYR A 452 -18.41 16.21 0.45
C TYR A 452 -17.60 15.19 1.25
N GLN A 453 -16.26 15.22 1.23
CA GLN A 453 -15.39 14.21 1.87
C GLN A 453 -15.88 13.72 3.25
N LEU A 454 -16.11 14.65 4.19
CA LEU A 454 -16.55 14.34 5.54
C LEU A 454 -18.05 14.57 5.78
N ASN A 455 -18.78 15.14 4.80
CA ASN A 455 -20.20 15.47 4.95
C ASN A 455 -21.13 14.54 4.14
N GLY A 456 -20.55 13.69 3.29
CA GLY A 456 -21.27 12.86 2.32
C GLY A 456 -21.69 13.68 1.11
N LEU A 457 -21.84 13.01 -0.04
CA LEU A 457 -22.41 13.62 -1.25
C LEU A 457 -23.92 13.87 -1.06
N PRO A 458 -24.48 14.92 -1.70
CA PRO A 458 -25.90 15.17 -1.66
C PRO A 458 -26.69 14.12 -2.45
N GLU A 459 -27.98 14.00 -2.13
CA GLU A 459 -28.94 13.33 -3.00
C GLU A 459 -29.48 14.33 -4.02
N ILE A 460 -29.24 14.08 -5.31
CA ILE A 460 -29.73 14.93 -6.39
C ILE A 460 -31.25 15.03 -6.36
N GLY A 461 -31.75 16.26 -6.42
CA GLY A 461 -33.18 16.53 -6.37
C GLY A 461 -33.78 16.61 -4.96
N ASN A 462 -32.95 16.53 -3.90
CA ASN A 462 -33.43 16.52 -2.50
C ASN A 462 -32.53 17.35 -1.58
N ASP A 463 -32.76 18.66 -1.54
CA ASP A 463 -31.98 19.65 -0.76
C ASP A 463 -30.47 19.58 -1.06
N GLU A 464 -30.10 19.40 -2.33
CA GLU A 464 -28.72 19.14 -2.75
C GLU A 464 -27.75 20.31 -2.47
N GLY A 465 -28.27 21.51 -2.23
CA GLY A 465 -27.48 22.68 -1.84
C GLY A 465 -27.00 22.67 -0.38
N ASP A 466 -27.44 21.71 0.44
CA ASP A 466 -27.18 21.71 1.88
C ASP A 466 -25.70 21.72 2.28
N ARG A 467 -24.81 21.00 1.57
CA ARG A 467 -23.34 21.03 1.81
C ARG A 467 -22.75 22.38 1.46
N PHE A 468 -23.24 23.00 0.38
CA PHE A 468 -22.83 24.33 -0.02
C PHE A 468 -23.23 25.36 1.05
N TYR A 469 -24.45 25.27 1.59
CA TYR A 469 -24.90 26.15 2.66
C TYR A 469 -24.19 25.89 4.01
N TYR A 470 -23.86 24.62 4.28
CA TYR A 470 -23.13 24.20 5.48
C TYR A 470 -21.69 24.74 5.52
N SER A 471 -21.04 24.81 4.35
CA SER A 471 -19.63 25.19 4.22
C SER A 471 -19.32 26.59 4.75
N ASN A 472 -18.27 26.69 5.55
CA ASN A 472 -17.77 27.97 6.07
C ASN A 472 -17.26 28.91 4.97
N SER A 473 -16.86 28.36 3.82
CA SER A 473 -16.34 29.14 2.68
C SER A 473 -17.45 29.89 1.92
N TYR A 474 -18.69 29.43 2.03
CA TYR A 474 -19.82 29.98 1.27
C TYR A 474 -20.83 30.69 2.16
N HIS A 475 -21.56 29.94 2.99
CA HIS A 475 -22.65 30.51 3.78
C HIS A 475 -22.56 30.25 5.28
N ALA A 476 -21.62 29.43 5.74
CA ALA A 476 -21.36 29.16 7.15
C ALA A 476 -22.64 28.84 7.95
N ARG A 477 -23.49 27.96 7.40
CA ARG A 477 -24.75 27.52 8.01
C ARG A 477 -25.74 28.67 8.19
N ASN A 478 -25.82 29.57 7.21
CA ASN A 478 -26.76 30.70 7.23
C ASN A 478 -28.20 30.18 7.31
N ALA A 479 -28.90 30.58 8.38
CA ALA A 479 -30.25 30.10 8.69
C ALA A 479 -31.32 30.46 7.64
N THR A 480 -31.02 31.33 6.67
CA THR A 480 -31.93 31.63 5.56
C THR A 480 -32.05 30.46 4.58
N CYS A 481 -30.95 29.76 4.29
CA CYS A 481 -30.90 28.67 3.31
C CYS A 481 -30.58 27.31 3.93
N TYR A 482 -29.81 27.26 5.03
CA TYR A 482 -29.40 26.00 5.65
C TYR A 482 -30.46 25.48 6.64
N SER A 483 -30.94 24.26 6.42
CA SER A 483 -31.95 23.60 7.27
C SER A 483 -31.42 22.37 8.04
N GLY A 484 -30.25 21.86 7.65
CA GLY A 484 -29.67 20.61 8.12
C GLY A 484 -28.89 19.95 6.99
N LEU A 485 -28.08 18.94 7.28
CA LEU A 485 -27.54 18.05 6.25
C LEU A 485 -28.48 16.85 6.12
N ASN A 486 -28.87 16.52 4.89
CA ASN A 486 -29.57 15.28 4.57
C ASN A 486 -28.56 14.18 4.27
N GLN A 487 -28.65 13.00 4.88
CA GLN A 487 -27.64 11.93 4.77
C GLN A 487 -26.26 12.43 5.22
N GLY A 488 -26.26 13.21 6.30
CA GLY A 488 -25.05 13.80 6.89
C GLY A 488 -24.18 12.76 7.62
N PRO A 489 -23.03 13.19 8.16
CA PRO A 489 -22.05 12.29 8.76
C PRO A 489 -22.51 11.59 10.04
N ASP A 490 -23.50 12.11 10.75
CA ASP A 490 -24.08 11.49 11.95
C ASP A 490 -25.26 10.55 11.63
N GLU A 491 -25.70 10.51 10.38
CA GLU A 491 -26.68 9.54 9.88
C GLU A 491 -26.05 8.19 9.55
N SER A 492 -26.89 7.18 9.35
CA SER A 492 -26.42 5.80 9.12
C SER A 492 -25.43 5.72 7.97
N TYR A 493 -24.33 5.01 8.19
CA TYR A 493 -23.30 4.79 7.17
C TYR A 493 -23.81 4.10 5.90
N THR A 494 -24.96 3.41 5.95
CA THR A 494 -25.61 2.84 4.75
C THR A 494 -26.38 3.88 3.93
N ALA A 495 -26.64 5.06 4.50
CA ALA A 495 -27.28 6.19 3.84
C ALA A 495 -26.28 7.29 3.46
N PHE A 496 -25.11 7.32 4.12
CA PHE A 496 -24.01 8.21 3.77
C PHE A 496 -23.51 7.93 2.36
N ARG A 497 -23.59 8.93 1.48
CA ARG A 497 -23.20 8.78 0.07
C ARG A 497 -21.71 9.01 -0.11
N LEU A 498 -21.04 7.96 -0.58
CA LEU A 498 -19.61 7.91 -0.87
C LEU A 498 -19.45 7.53 -2.36
N ASP A 499 -19.00 8.46 -3.19
CA ASP A 499 -18.80 8.24 -4.64
C ASP A 499 -17.73 9.22 -5.17
N TYR A 500 -17.12 8.88 -6.31
CA TYR A 500 -16.42 9.88 -7.13
C TYR A 500 -17.38 10.47 -8.17
N SER A 501 -16.97 11.59 -8.77
CA SER A 501 -17.79 12.19 -9.81
C SER A 501 -17.80 11.33 -11.08
N ASN A 502 -18.94 11.32 -11.76
CA ASN A 502 -19.17 10.70 -13.06
C ASN A 502 -19.13 11.71 -14.22
N GLY A 503 -18.81 12.98 -13.95
CA GLY A 503 -18.69 14.05 -14.95
C GLY A 503 -20.01 14.46 -15.61
N SER A 504 -21.16 14.17 -15.01
CA SER A 504 -22.46 14.49 -15.63
C SER A 504 -22.95 15.92 -15.41
N ALA A 505 -22.39 16.65 -14.43
CA ALA A 505 -22.84 18.00 -14.14
C ALA A 505 -22.34 19.01 -15.18
N ILE A 506 -23.19 19.99 -15.51
CA ILE A 506 -22.81 21.07 -16.42
C ILE A 506 -21.88 22.09 -15.76
N ASP A 507 -21.11 22.81 -16.58
CA ASP A 507 -20.38 23.99 -16.15
C ASP A 507 -21.31 25.08 -15.61
N LEU A 508 -20.99 25.60 -14.41
CA LEU A 508 -21.72 26.67 -13.76
C LEU A 508 -20.91 27.97 -13.77
N ASN A 509 -21.41 29.00 -14.45
CA ASN A 509 -20.78 30.32 -14.47
C ASN A 509 -21.09 31.08 -13.16
N VAL A 510 -20.09 31.19 -12.30
CA VAL A 510 -20.18 31.76 -10.94
C VAL A 510 -20.60 33.23 -10.94
N ALA A 511 -20.39 33.95 -12.06
CA ALA A 511 -20.81 35.34 -12.21
C ALA A 511 -22.26 35.51 -12.66
N SER A 512 -22.94 34.41 -13.05
CA SER A 512 -24.29 34.42 -13.63
C SER A 512 -24.99 33.06 -13.47
N LEU A 513 -25.08 32.57 -12.24
CA LEU A 513 -25.71 31.30 -11.88
C LEU A 513 -27.22 31.33 -12.14
N ASN A 514 -27.78 30.17 -12.47
CA ASN A 514 -29.22 29.94 -12.55
C ASN A 514 -29.59 28.93 -11.48
N GLU A 515 -30.26 29.39 -10.44
CA GLU A 515 -30.59 28.60 -9.25
C GLU A 515 -31.57 27.45 -9.57
N ASN A 516 -32.38 27.58 -10.64
CA ASN A 516 -33.25 26.50 -11.10
C ASN A 516 -32.49 25.31 -11.71
N LEU A 517 -31.20 25.48 -12.04
CA LEU A 517 -30.37 24.38 -12.51
C LEU A 517 -29.72 23.62 -11.35
N GLY A 518 -29.86 24.10 -10.12
CA GLY A 518 -29.24 23.49 -8.95
C GLY A 518 -27.73 23.35 -9.12
N LEU A 519 -27.23 22.16 -8.78
CA LEU A 519 -25.83 21.78 -8.98
C LEU A 519 -25.50 21.39 -10.42
N GLY A 520 -26.45 21.51 -11.36
CA GLY A 520 -26.20 21.29 -12.78
C GLY A 520 -26.33 19.83 -13.22
N GLU A 521 -26.88 18.97 -12.37
CA GLU A 521 -27.13 17.56 -12.66
C GLU A 521 -28.50 17.32 -13.30
N THR A 522 -28.64 16.19 -13.98
CA THR A 522 -29.97 15.80 -14.48
C THR A 522 -30.88 15.44 -13.30
N GLY A 523 -31.94 16.22 -13.11
CA GLY A 523 -32.88 16.04 -12.00
C GLY A 523 -32.54 16.87 -10.76
N SER A 524 -31.55 17.77 -10.86
CA SER A 524 -31.24 18.75 -9.82
C SER A 524 -32.48 19.51 -9.34
N ASP A 525 -32.56 19.69 -8.02
CA ASP A 525 -33.48 20.65 -7.41
C ASP A 525 -32.81 22.02 -7.34
N ASN A 526 -33.59 23.04 -7.02
CA ASN A 526 -33.09 24.40 -7.04
C ASN A 526 -32.11 24.69 -5.88
N VAL A 527 -31.05 25.46 -6.15
CA VAL A 527 -30.03 25.85 -5.16
C VAL A 527 -29.97 27.38 -5.05
N ASP A 528 -30.29 27.93 -3.88
CA ASP A 528 -30.21 29.36 -3.54
C ASP A 528 -28.75 29.76 -3.29
N PHE A 529 -28.01 29.97 -4.37
CA PHE A 529 -26.58 30.23 -4.34
C PHE A 529 -26.19 31.50 -3.59
N ASN A 530 -27.10 32.47 -3.48
CA ASN A 530 -26.83 33.72 -2.76
C ASN A 530 -27.49 33.79 -1.37
N CYS A 531 -28.22 32.74 -0.99
CA CYS A 531 -28.86 32.55 0.31
C CYS A 531 -29.80 33.72 0.69
N ASN A 532 -30.60 34.21 -0.26
CA ASN A 532 -31.57 35.30 -0.02
C ASN A 532 -33.01 34.80 0.26
N GLY A 533 -33.24 33.49 0.21
CA GLY A 533 -34.53 32.85 0.44
C GLY A 533 -35.38 32.64 -0.81
N ASP A 534 -34.85 32.94 -2.00
CA ASP A 534 -35.47 32.67 -3.30
C ASP A 534 -34.46 31.95 -4.18
N GLY A 535 -34.59 30.63 -4.29
CA GLY A 535 -33.73 29.79 -5.12
C GLY A 535 -34.19 29.63 -6.56
N THR A 536 -34.93 30.57 -7.13
CA THR A 536 -35.43 30.48 -8.52
C THR A 536 -34.79 31.50 -9.46
N GLN A 537 -33.77 32.22 -8.99
CA GLN A 537 -33.20 33.36 -9.67
C GLN A 537 -32.25 32.96 -10.80
N THR A 538 -32.18 33.82 -11.80
CA THR A 538 -31.27 33.67 -12.95
C THR A 538 -30.32 34.85 -13.00
N GLY A 539 -29.04 34.60 -13.28
CA GLY A 539 -28.03 35.66 -13.33
C GLY A 539 -27.50 36.05 -11.95
N VAL A 540 -27.54 35.12 -10.99
CA VAL A 540 -27.01 35.31 -9.64
C VAL A 540 -25.48 35.36 -9.71
N ASN A 541 -24.89 36.41 -9.15
CA ASN A 541 -23.45 36.56 -9.09
C ASN A 541 -22.96 36.29 -7.67
N VAL A 542 -22.15 35.23 -7.51
CA VAL A 542 -21.50 34.89 -6.23
C VAL A 542 -19.97 34.96 -6.34
N GLY A 543 -19.46 35.46 -7.47
CA GLY A 543 -18.04 35.53 -7.74
C GLY A 543 -17.70 35.61 -9.23
N SER A 544 -16.56 35.02 -9.59
CA SER A 544 -16.04 34.99 -10.95
C SER A 544 -15.45 33.62 -11.26
N GLY A 545 -15.43 33.25 -12.54
CA GLY A 545 -14.93 31.95 -13.00
C GLY A 545 -16.07 30.99 -13.31
N THR A 546 -15.70 29.72 -13.46
CA THR A 546 -16.60 28.61 -13.75
C THR A 546 -16.32 27.50 -12.76
N TRP A 547 -17.37 26.92 -12.19
CA TRP A 547 -17.24 25.62 -11.55
C TRP A 547 -17.52 24.54 -12.59
N SER A 548 -16.57 23.64 -12.77
CA SER A 548 -16.65 22.53 -13.71
C SER A 548 -16.53 21.20 -12.99
N ASP A 549 -17.29 20.24 -13.47
CA ASP A 549 -17.22 18.84 -13.05
C ASP A 549 -16.09 18.11 -13.78
N HIS A 550 -15.75 16.91 -13.30
CA HIS A 550 -14.75 16.03 -13.89
C HIS A 550 -15.20 14.57 -13.71
N ASP A 551 -15.14 13.77 -14.78
CA ASP A 551 -15.46 12.33 -14.69
C ASP A 551 -14.29 11.58 -14.07
N ASP A 552 -14.29 11.49 -12.75
CA ASP A 552 -13.22 10.84 -11.99
C ASP A 552 -13.15 9.34 -12.30
N TRP A 553 -14.30 8.67 -12.34
CA TRP A 553 -14.37 7.22 -12.53
C TRP A 553 -13.74 6.77 -13.84
N SER A 554 -13.95 7.51 -14.94
CA SER A 554 -13.34 7.16 -16.23
C SER A 554 -11.87 7.58 -16.36
N ASN A 555 -11.33 8.32 -15.40
CA ASN A 555 -9.96 8.85 -15.41
C ASN A 555 -9.07 8.32 -14.28
N LEU A 556 -9.53 7.30 -13.54
CA LEU A 556 -8.69 6.60 -12.55
C LEU A 556 -7.43 6.00 -13.22
N GLN A 557 -6.31 6.09 -12.50
CA GLN A 557 -5.03 5.50 -12.87
C GLN A 557 -4.73 4.34 -11.94
N LEU A 558 -5.03 3.12 -12.38
CA LEU A 558 -4.86 1.89 -11.60
C LEU A 558 -3.39 1.44 -11.55
N ASP A 559 -2.61 1.76 -12.58
CA ASP A 559 -1.16 1.60 -12.59
C ASP A 559 -0.49 2.69 -11.71
N PHE A 560 -0.12 2.30 -10.49
CA PHE A 560 0.65 3.13 -9.55
C PHE A 560 2.17 3.03 -9.75
N GLY A 561 2.64 2.34 -10.81
CA GLY A 561 4.03 2.28 -11.20
C GLY A 561 4.65 3.64 -11.54
N GLY A 562 3.87 4.71 -11.69
CA GLY A 562 4.44 6.02 -11.40
C GLY A 562 3.75 7.21 -12.04
N TYR A 563 3.65 8.25 -11.22
CA TYR A 563 3.51 9.61 -11.69
C TYR A 563 4.78 10.10 -12.39
N ASP A 564 4.66 11.23 -13.06
CA ASP A 564 5.67 11.91 -13.88
C ASP A 564 7.01 12.28 -13.18
N LEU A 565 7.30 11.82 -11.96
CA LEU A 565 8.53 12.00 -11.19
C LEU A 565 8.58 10.85 -10.15
N LEU A 566 9.34 9.75 -10.23
CA LEU A 566 10.77 9.66 -9.90
C LEU A 566 11.21 8.16 -9.99
N SER A 567 11.91 7.76 -11.05
CA SER A 567 13.16 7.02 -10.73
C SER A 567 13.99 7.98 -9.88
N ASN A 568 14.84 7.50 -8.98
CA ASN A 568 15.63 8.27 -7.99
C ASN A 568 16.36 9.55 -8.52
N GLN A 569 16.26 9.88 -9.81
CA GLN A 569 16.95 10.94 -10.55
C GLN A 569 16.05 11.68 -11.60
N GLY A 570 14.72 11.62 -11.53
CA GLY A 570 13.85 12.59 -12.23
C GLY A 570 13.78 12.50 -13.77
N ILE A 571 13.47 11.33 -14.32
CA ILE A 571 13.18 11.16 -15.76
C ILE A 571 11.69 10.90 -15.97
N SER A 572 11.05 11.79 -16.75
CA SER A 572 9.64 11.72 -17.14
C SER A 572 9.39 10.58 -18.14
N LEU A 573 8.47 9.68 -17.80
CA LEU A 573 7.88 8.72 -18.72
C LEU A 573 6.55 9.32 -19.24
N ARG A 574 6.63 9.86 -20.45
CA ARG A 574 5.64 10.69 -21.17
C ARG A 574 4.15 10.30 -21.01
N SER A 575 3.32 11.36 -20.95
CA SER A 575 1.84 11.54 -21.05
C SER A 575 0.89 10.33 -20.93
N ILE A 576 -0.24 10.55 -20.23
CA ILE A 576 -1.41 9.64 -20.05
C ILE A 576 -1.75 8.79 -21.30
N GLN A 577 -1.84 9.41 -22.48
CA GLN A 577 -2.16 8.69 -23.73
C GLN A 577 -1.12 7.67 -24.19
N GLN A 578 0.15 7.81 -23.78
CA GLN A 578 1.20 6.82 -24.07
C GLN A 578 1.21 5.68 -23.04
N ARG A 579 0.74 5.92 -21.81
CA ARG A 579 0.59 4.87 -20.76
C ARG A 579 -0.45 3.83 -21.16
N GLN A 580 -1.61 4.28 -21.64
CA GLN A 580 -2.71 3.41 -22.08
C GLN A 580 -2.45 2.67 -23.41
N SER A 581 -1.50 3.12 -24.24
CA SER A 581 -1.30 2.56 -25.59
C SER A 581 -0.15 1.56 -25.73
N GLU A 582 0.74 1.44 -24.72
CA GLU A 582 2.01 0.72 -24.89
C GLU A 582 2.12 -0.61 -24.12
N ASN A 583 1.14 -1.03 -23.30
CA ASN A 583 1.22 -2.25 -22.46
C ASN A 583 2.56 -2.35 -21.70
N LEU A 584 3.12 -1.21 -21.28
CA LEU A 584 4.40 -1.16 -20.58
C LEU A 584 4.13 -1.03 -19.10
N LEU A 585 4.36 -2.11 -18.37
CA LEU A 585 4.46 -2.09 -16.92
C LEU A 585 5.68 -1.26 -16.49
N ARG A 586 5.53 -0.42 -15.47
CA ARG A 586 6.50 0.64 -15.13
C ARG A 586 6.75 0.75 -13.63
N LEU A 587 6.99 -0.31 -12.86
CA LEU A 587 7.47 -0.14 -11.48
C LEU A 587 8.94 0.35 -11.49
N PRO A 588 9.27 1.64 -11.22
CA PRO A 588 10.60 2.22 -11.41
C PRO A 588 11.65 1.57 -10.52
N ASP A 589 11.24 1.09 -9.35
CA ASP A 589 12.12 0.40 -8.40
C ASP A 589 11.31 -0.45 -7.40
N PRO A 590 11.06 -1.73 -7.71
CA PRO A 590 10.22 -2.60 -6.87
C PRO A 590 10.86 -2.98 -5.52
N VAL A 591 12.08 -2.50 -5.21
CA VAL A 591 12.82 -2.82 -3.97
C VAL A 591 13.01 -1.58 -3.08
N GLY A 592 12.69 -0.37 -3.54
CA GLY A 592 12.57 0.75 -2.60
C GLY A 592 12.84 2.13 -3.16
N ASN A 593 12.26 2.47 -4.31
CA ASN A 593 11.99 3.86 -4.65
C ASN A 593 10.80 3.96 -5.60
N ASP A 594 9.64 3.52 -5.11
CA ASP A 594 8.31 3.65 -5.72
C ASP A 594 7.60 4.96 -5.34
N ARG A 595 8.35 5.93 -4.81
CA ARG A 595 7.82 7.19 -4.26
C ARG A 595 7.29 8.13 -5.34
N SER A 596 6.15 8.74 -5.05
CA SER A 596 5.50 9.74 -5.87
C SER A 596 5.36 11.09 -5.13
N PRO A 597 5.09 12.20 -5.84
CA PRO A 597 4.79 13.47 -5.19
C PRO A 597 3.58 13.34 -4.26
N VAL A 598 3.65 13.96 -3.08
CA VAL A 598 2.56 13.93 -2.11
C VAL A 598 1.48 14.95 -2.50
N ALA A 599 0.20 14.60 -2.30
CA ALA A 599 -0.93 15.50 -2.50
C ALA A 599 -0.84 16.74 -1.59
N GLU A 600 -1.27 17.89 -2.11
CA GLU A 600 -1.30 19.13 -1.33
C GLU A 600 -2.57 19.20 -0.49
N GLU A 601 -2.52 18.70 0.74
CA GLU A 601 -3.64 18.80 1.67
C GLU A 601 -3.70 20.18 2.34
N THR A 602 -4.87 20.82 2.30
CA THR A 602 -5.12 22.02 3.13
C THR A 602 -5.88 21.60 4.36
N ALA A 603 -5.23 21.65 5.53
CA ALA A 603 -5.83 21.19 6.78
C ALA A 603 -7.20 21.85 7.02
N ARG A 604 -8.29 21.08 6.83
CA ARG A 604 -9.55 21.38 7.51
C ARG A 604 -9.35 20.96 8.96
N LEU A 605 -8.90 21.93 9.77
CA LEU A 605 -8.81 21.75 11.22
C LEU A 605 -10.11 21.12 11.72
N ALA A 606 -10.01 20.25 12.72
CA ALA A 606 -11.13 19.71 13.49
C ALA A 606 -12.08 20.79 14.07
N GLU A 607 -11.78 22.08 13.89
CA GLU A 607 -12.64 23.25 14.14
C GLU A 607 -13.97 23.22 13.36
N SER A 608 -14.14 22.37 12.34
CA SER A 608 -15.43 22.15 11.68
C SER A 608 -16.34 21.14 12.39
N LEU A 609 -15.84 20.42 13.40
CA LEU A 609 -16.68 19.62 14.28
C LEU A 609 -17.79 20.53 14.83
N PRO A 610 -19.05 20.09 14.86
CA PRO A 610 -20.13 20.90 15.40
C PRO A 610 -19.66 21.42 16.76
N SER A 611 -19.68 22.73 16.97
CA SER A 611 -19.33 23.31 18.28
C SER A 611 -20.19 22.68 19.39
N ALA A 612 -21.35 22.12 19.04
CA ALA A 612 -22.21 21.31 19.89
C ALA A 612 -21.62 19.96 20.36
N TYR A 613 -20.61 19.40 19.68
CA TYR A 613 -19.92 18.16 20.05
C TYR A 613 -18.83 18.44 21.10
N PHE A 614 -17.96 19.43 20.83
CA PHE A 614 -16.98 19.92 21.81
C PHE A 614 -17.63 20.56 23.04
N LEU A 615 -18.75 21.30 22.88
CA LEU A 615 -19.51 21.86 24.00
C LEU A 615 -20.25 20.78 24.80
N ARG A 616 -20.74 19.69 24.17
CA ARG A 616 -21.35 18.56 24.91
C ARG A 616 -20.32 17.79 25.73
N GLN A 617 -19.10 17.64 25.23
CA GLN A 617 -17.98 17.05 25.97
C GLN A 617 -17.57 17.92 27.19
N GLN A 618 -17.41 19.24 26.99
CA GLN A 618 -17.09 20.15 28.11
C GLN A 618 -18.23 20.32 29.13
N GLN A 619 -19.50 20.25 28.69
CA GLN A 619 -20.66 20.29 29.61
C GLN A 619 -20.85 18.99 30.41
N ARG A 620 -20.40 17.83 29.91
CA ARG A 620 -20.42 16.56 30.65
C ARG A 620 -19.26 16.42 31.63
N ALA A 621 -18.10 17.02 31.34
CA ALA A 621 -16.97 17.07 32.27
C ALA A 621 -17.15 18.07 33.44
N SER A 622 -18.21 18.89 33.41
CA SER A 622 -18.48 19.94 34.39
C SER A 622 -19.78 19.75 35.20
N GLN A 623 -20.40 18.56 35.16
CA GLN A 623 -21.41 18.18 36.14
C GLN A 623 -20.83 17.18 37.16
N PRO A 624 -20.94 17.46 38.47
CA PRO A 624 -20.39 16.60 39.53
C PRO A 624 -21.12 15.25 39.66
#